data_AF-A0AAV5CWC1-F1
#
_entry.id   AF-A0AAV5CWC1-F1
#
_cell.length_a   1.000
_cell.length_b   1.000
_cell.length_c   1.000
_cell.angle_alpha   90.00
_cell.angle_beta   90.00
_cell.angle_gamma   90.00
#
_symmetry.space_group_name_H-M   'P 1'
#
loop_
_entity.id
_entity.type
_entity.pdbx_description
1 polymer ?
#
loop_
_entity_poly.entity_id
_entity_poly.type
_entity_poly.pdbx_seq_one_letter_code
_entity_poly.pdbx_strand_id
1 'polypeptide(L)'
;MTLEVRRQVYQTLLARSKNGKLGKYDTREVAAQFDAHIWSVQILWKQGKIPLAEGTPVNVASRKKGRSGRKPIPIDLEPLRNIELKYRSTLEDVAKHLGISINKVQRYLKQGHQRRYSNNIKTYLTEANKTARLQWCVDMLEPDSLHDDPRFKSLFDHIYIDEKWFFLTRKSENYYLLPDEDEPHRSCKSKNYITRLMFLCVSARPWFENGVCIF
;
A
#
# COMPACT_ATOMS: atom_id res chain seq x y z
N MET A 1 -12.75 -4.91 34.38
CA MET A 1 -13.42 -6.22 34.22
C MET A 1 -13.25 -6.73 32.80
N THR A 2 -12.42 -7.77 32.63
CA THR A 2 -12.15 -8.44 31.34
C THR A 2 -13.37 -9.25 30.86
N LEU A 3 -13.35 -9.75 29.63
CA LEU A 3 -14.46 -10.55 29.08
C LEU A 3 -14.69 -11.83 29.88
N GLU A 4 -13.61 -12.50 30.30
CA GLU A 4 -13.68 -13.75 31.05
C GLU A 4 -14.31 -13.55 32.43
N VAL A 5 -13.88 -12.52 33.16
CA VAL A 5 -14.49 -12.16 34.45
C VAL A 5 -15.97 -11.80 34.26
N ARG A 6 -16.34 -11.11 33.17
CA ARG A 6 -17.75 -10.82 32.87
C ARG A 6 -18.57 -12.10 32.64
N ARG A 7 -18.01 -13.12 32.00
CA ARG A 7 -18.68 -14.42 31.82
C ARG A 7 -18.89 -15.12 33.16
N GLN A 8 -17.85 -15.20 33.98
CA GLN A 8 -17.91 -15.85 35.30
C GLN A 8 -18.89 -15.13 36.26
N VAL A 9 -18.87 -13.79 36.29
CA VAL A 9 -19.84 -12.99 37.06
C VAL A 9 -21.27 -13.28 36.59
N TYR A 10 -21.50 -13.36 35.27
CA TYR A 10 -22.85 -13.65 34.77
C TYR A 10 -23.31 -15.08 35.07
N GLN A 11 -22.42 -16.08 34.93
CA GLN A 11 -22.70 -17.47 35.26
C GLN A 11 -23.01 -17.68 36.74
N THR A 12 -22.26 -17.02 37.64
CA THR A 12 -22.52 -17.08 39.08
C THR A 12 -23.86 -16.44 39.46
N LEU A 13 -24.23 -15.32 38.84
CA LEU A 13 -25.57 -14.73 39.01
C LEU A 13 -26.66 -15.65 38.47
N LEU A 14 -26.44 -16.28 37.31
CA LEU A 14 -27.40 -17.21 36.72
C LEU A 14 -27.65 -18.41 37.63
N ALA A 15 -26.59 -18.99 38.20
CA ALA A 15 -26.68 -20.12 39.14
C ALA A 15 -27.40 -19.76 40.45
N ARG A 16 -27.29 -18.51 40.90
CA ARG A 16 -27.99 -18.00 42.10
C ARG A 16 -29.44 -17.56 41.82
N SER A 17 -29.78 -17.31 40.56
CA SER A 17 -31.11 -16.84 40.19
C SER A 17 -32.16 -17.94 40.29
N LYS A 18 -33.31 -17.62 40.88
CA LYS A 18 -34.50 -18.48 40.91
C LYS A 18 -35.60 -17.83 40.07
N ASN A 19 -36.11 -18.53 39.06
CA ASN A 19 -37.14 -18.04 38.14
C ASN A 19 -36.80 -16.66 37.52
N GLY A 20 -35.53 -16.42 37.17
CA GLY A 20 -35.07 -15.17 36.57
C GLY A 20 -35.04 -13.96 37.52
N LYS A 21 -35.16 -14.19 38.84
CA LYS A 21 -35.02 -13.18 39.89
C LYS A 21 -33.79 -13.49 40.75
N LEU A 22 -33.10 -12.45 41.19
CA LEU A 22 -31.99 -12.53 42.15
C LEU A 22 -32.51 -12.15 43.54
N GLY A 23 -31.91 -12.71 44.58
CA GLY A 23 -32.10 -12.31 45.96
C GLY A 23 -31.60 -10.88 46.22
N LYS A 24 -32.02 -10.31 47.35
CA LYS A 24 -31.74 -8.90 47.72
C LYS A 24 -30.24 -8.60 47.81
N TYR A 25 -29.43 -9.57 48.21
CA TYR A 25 -27.99 -9.39 48.48
C TYR A 25 -27.07 -10.05 47.45
N ASP A 26 -27.60 -10.87 46.53
CA ASP A 26 -26.82 -11.66 45.57
C ASP A 26 -25.87 -10.81 44.73
N THR A 27 -26.31 -9.66 44.23
CA THR A 27 -25.44 -8.78 43.43
C THR A 27 -24.31 -8.16 44.25
N ARG A 28 -24.51 -7.98 45.57
CA ARG A 28 -23.48 -7.45 46.47
C ARG A 28 -22.43 -8.49 46.79
N GLU A 29 -22.86 -9.72 47.04
CA GLU A 29 -21.96 -10.85 47.29
C GLU A 29 -21.13 -11.21 46.05
N VAL A 30 -21.76 -11.28 44.87
CA VAL A 30 -21.03 -11.52 43.62
C VAL A 30 -20.09 -10.36 43.30
N ALA A 31 -20.50 -9.11 43.55
CA ALA A 31 -19.61 -7.96 43.41
C ALA A 31 -18.36 -8.08 44.31
N ALA A 32 -18.53 -8.47 45.57
CA ALA A 32 -17.42 -8.70 46.49
C ALA A 32 -16.53 -9.88 46.07
N GLN A 33 -17.13 -10.98 45.58
CA GLN A 33 -16.41 -12.17 45.14
C GLN A 33 -15.44 -11.90 43.97
N PHE A 34 -15.82 -11.01 43.05
CA PHE A 34 -15.04 -10.69 41.84
C PHE A 34 -14.34 -9.33 41.90
N ASP A 35 -14.27 -8.70 43.08
CA ASP A 35 -13.74 -7.34 43.29
C ASP A 35 -14.26 -6.33 42.23
N ALA A 36 -15.56 -6.38 41.98
CA ALA A 36 -16.22 -5.60 40.95
C ALA A 36 -17.19 -4.59 41.56
N HIS A 37 -17.27 -3.39 40.98
CA HIS A 37 -18.25 -2.40 41.43
C HIS A 37 -19.68 -2.91 41.23
N ILE A 38 -20.53 -2.79 42.25
CA ILE A 38 -21.91 -3.34 42.30
C ILE A 38 -22.74 -2.95 41.06
N TRP A 39 -22.57 -1.72 40.59
CA TRP A 39 -23.30 -1.17 39.44
C TRP A 39 -22.94 -1.90 38.15
N SER A 40 -21.68 -2.33 38.00
CA SER A 40 -21.22 -3.11 36.84
C SER A 40 -21.88 -4.48 36.79
N VAL A 41 -22.03 -5.14 37.94
CA VAL A 41 -22.69 -6.44 38.10
C VAL A 41 -24.18 -6.33 37.80
N GLN A 42 -24.84 -5.27 38.30
CA GLN A 42 -26.25 -5.01 38.04
C GLN A 42 -26.54 -4.67 36.57
N ILE A 43 -25.71 -3.84 35.92
CA ILE A 43 -25.82 -3.60 34.47
C ILE A 43 -25.70 -4.92 33.72
N LEU A 44 -24.70 -5.74 34.06
CA LEU A 44 -24.44 -6.99 33.39
C LEU A 44 -25.63 -7.95 33.50
N TRP A 45 -26.23 -8.07 34.69
CA TRP A 45 -27.44 -8.87 34.89
C TRP A 45 -28.62 -8.37 34.03
N LYS A 46 -28.88 -7.06 34.05
CA LYS A 46 -29.93 -6.43 33.23
C LYS A 46 -29.71 -6.68 31.74
N GLN A 47 -28.46 -6.64 31.28
CA GLN A 47 -28.10 -6.91 29.87
C GLN A 47 -28.40 -8.34 29.44
N GLY A 48 -28.23 -9.32 30.33
CA GLY A 48 -28.48 -10.72 30.02
C GLY A 48 -29.91 -11.20 30.23
N LYS A 49 -30.73 -10.48 31.02
CA LYS A 49 -32.09 -10.90 31.34
C LYS A 49 -33.03 -10.96 30.12
N ILE A 50 -32.92 -9.98 29.22
CA ILE A 50 -33.78 -9.89 28.01
C ILE A 50 -33.45 -11.02 27.02
N PRO A 51 -32.18 -11.19 26.57
CA PRO A 51 -31.85 -12.29 25.65
C PRO A 51 -32.13 -13.67 26.25
N LEU A 52 -31.93 -13.85 27.56
CA LEU A 52 -32.22 -15.12 28.24
C LEU A 52 -33.72 -15.46 28.22
N ALA A 53 -34.60 -14.47 28.38
CA ALA A 53 -36.06 -14.67 28.29
C ALA A 53 -36.51 -14.95 26.84
N GLU A 54 -35.81 -14.38 25.86
CA GLU A 54 -36.07 -14.58 24.42
C GLU A 54 -35.37 -15.84 23.85
N GLY A 55 -34.65 -16.61 24.67
CA GLY A 55 -33.92 -17.81 24.22
C GLY A 55 -32.69 -17.52 23.32
N THR A 56 -32.24 -16.26 23.27
CA THR A 56 -31.10 -15.82 22.45
C THR A 56 -29.79 -15.90 23.25
N PRO A 57 -28.64 -16.25 22.63
CA PRO A 57 -27.35 -16.30 23.31
C PRO A 57 -27.00 -14.96 23.99
N VAL A 58 -26.73 -15.00 25.31
CA VAL A 58 -26.41 -13.80 26.08
C VAL A 58 -24.99 -13.33 25.78
N ASN A 59 -24.88 -12.13 25.19
CA ASN A 59 -23.59 -11.47 24.98
C ASN A 59 -23.20 -10.59 26.19
N VAL A 60 -22.25 -11.07 26.99
CA VAL A 60 -21.71 -10.37 28.16
C VAL A 60 -20.56 -9.40 27.83
N ALA A 61 -20.18 -9.25 26.56
CA ALA A 61 -19.05 -8.39 26.18
C ALA A 61 -19.28 -6.90 26.52
N SER A 62 -18.19 -6.16 26.66
CA SER A 62 -18.27 -4.72 26.88
C SER A 62 -18.82 -4.00 25.65
N ARG A 63 -19.91 -3.24 25.81
CA ARG A 63 -20.49 -2.39 24.77
C ARG A 63 -19.66 -1.15 24.44
N LYS A 64 -18.57 -0.90 25.18
CA LYS A 64 -17.65 0.22 24.88
C LYS A 64 -16.85 -0.03 23.60
N LYS A 65 -16.50 -1.29 23.31
CA LYS A 65 -15.74 -1.67 22.12
C LYS A 65 -16.54 -1.27 20.87
N GLY A 66 -15.95 -0.43 20.02
CA GLY A 66 -16.59 0.12 18.81
C GLY A 66 -17.49 1.34 19.03
N ARG A 67 -17.87 1.66 20.27
CA ARG A 67 -18.64 2.88 20.62
C ARG A 67 -17.76 4.01 21.13
N SER A 68 -16.60 3.70 21.68
CA SER A 68 -15.59 4.66 22.13
C SER A 68 -14.71 5.16 20.98
N GLY A 69 -14.24 6.40 21.10
CA GLY A 69 -13.29 7.02 20.17
C GLY A 69 -13.94 7.97 19.15
N ARG A 70 -13.09 8.63 18.38
CA ARG A 70 -13.51 9.56 17.32
C ARG A 70 -14.26 8.79 16.24
N LYS A 71 -15.44 9.29 15.85
CA LYS A 71 -16.19 8.72 14.74
C LYS A 71 -15.47 8.99 13.41
N PRO A 72 -15.46 8.02 12.47
CA PRO A 72 -14.90 8.24 11.15
C PRO A 72 -15.71 9.34 10.45
N ILE A 73 -15.00 10.29 9.85
CA ILE A 73 -15.62 11.32 9.01
C ILE A 73 -15.84 10.69 7.64
N PRO A 74 -17.04 10.81 7.04
CA PRO A 74 -17.29 10.36 5.68
C PRO A 74 -16.22 10.90 4.71
N ILE A 75 -15.71 10.01 3.87
CA ILE A 75 -14.65 10.31 2.92
C ILE A 75 -15.34 10.56 1.59
N ASP A 76 -15.28 11.79 1.10
CA ASP A 76 -15.69 12.13 -0.26
C ASP A 76 -14.43 12.37 -1.10
N LEU A 77 -14.24 11.52 -2.10
CA LEU A 77 -13.14 11.60 -3.06
C LEU A 77 -13.66 11.70 -4.51
N GLU A 78 -14.97 11.85 -4.70
CA GLU A 78 -15.54 12.11 -6.03
C GLU A 78 -14.93 13.34 -6.72
N PRO A 79 -14.55 14.43 -5.99
CA PRO A 79 -13.85 15.54 -6.62
C PRO A 79 -12.54 15.14 -7.31
N LEU A 80 -11.92 14.01 -6.95
CA LEU A 80 -10.72 13.52 -7.62
C LEU A 80 -10.97 13.26 -9.10
N ARG A 81 -12.15 12.74 -9.49
CA ARG A 81 -12.51 12.46 -10.91
C ARG A 81 -12.53 13.71 -11.78
N ASN A 82 -12.75 14.88 -11.20
CA ASN A 82 -12.84 16.15 -11.92
C ASN A 82 -11.47 16.82 -12.13
N ILE A 83 -10.42 16.38 -11.41
CA ILE A 83 -9.08 16.95 -11.52
C ILE A 83 -8.43 16.45 -12.81
N GLU A 84 -7.77 17.29 -13.61
CA GLU A 84 -7.04 16.79 -14.78
C GLU A 84 -5.90 15.82 -14.39
N LEU A 85 -5.65 14.78 -15.19
CA LEU A 85 -4.64 13.75 -14.93
C LEU A 85 -3.23 14.34 -14.65
N LYS A 86 -2.89 15.46 -15.28
CA LYS A 86 -1.59 16.14 -15.07
C LYS A 86 -1.38 16.59 -13.61
N TYR A 87 -2.45 16.87 -12.89
CA TYR A 87 -2.46 17.28 -11.48
C TYR A 87 -2.70 16.11 -10.52
N ARG A 88 -2.70 14.87 -11.02
CA ARG A 88 -2.84 13.66 -10.20
C ARG A 88 -1.54 12.87 -10.09
N SER A 89 -0.40 13.49 -10.39
CA SER A 89 0.88 12.77 -10.50
C SER A 89 1.60 12.59 -9.17
N THR A 90 1.47 13.57 -8.27
CA THR A 90 2.07 13.58 -6.93
C THR A 90 0.98 13.67 -5.87
N LEU A 91 1.29 13.25 -4.63
CA LEU A 91 0.35 13.38 -3.53
C LEU A 91 0.11 14.85 -3.17
N GLU A 92 1.14 15.67 -3.37
CA GLU A 92 1.13 17.12 -3.20
C GLU A 92 0.16 17.78 -4.17
N ASP A 93 0.21 17.43 -5.46
CA ASP A 93 -0.71 17.98 -6.46
C ASP A 93 -2.16 17.58 -6.14
N VAL A 94 -2.38 16.31 -5.81
CA VAL A 94 -3.71 15.79 -5.43
C VAL A 94 -4.22 16.52 -4.18
N ALA A 95 -3.39 16.65 -3.15
CA ALA A 95 -3.71 17.35 -1.91
C ALA A 95 -4.11 18.81 -2.17
N LYS A 96 -3.30 19.51 -3.00
CA LYS A 96 -3.53 20.90 -3.37
C LYS A 96 -4.86 21.10 -4.11
N HIS A 97 -5.16 20.24 -5.08
CA HIS A 97 -6.38 20.37 -5.89
C HIS A 97 -7.63 19.87 -5.18
N LEU A 98 -7.51 18.93 -4.23
CA LEU A 98 -8.62 18.49 -3.38
C LEU A 98 -8.83 19.39 -2.14
N GLY A 99 -7.93 20.34 -1.87
CA GLY A 99 -8.00 21.19 -0.67
C GLY A 99 -7.86 20.42 0.64
N ILE A 100 -7.13 19.30 0.63
CA ILE A 100 -6.91 18.46 1.82
C ILE A 100 -5.42 18.36 2.14
N SER A 101 -5.09 17.98 3.38
CA SER A 101 -3.68 17.77 3.76
C SER A 101 -3.09 16.53 3.10
N ILE A 102 -1.79 16.58 2.78
CA ILE A 102 -1.04 15.45 2.19
C ILE A 102 -1.17 14.20 3.05
N ASN A 103 -1.08 14.34 4.38
CA ASN A 103 -1.26 13.23 5.32
C ASN A 103 -2.64 12.54 5.20
N LYS A 104 -3.69 13.32 4.87
CA LYS A 104 -5.04 12.79 4.67
C LYS A 104 -5.11 11.99 3.37
N VAL A 105 -4.54 12.48 2.28
CA VAL A 105 -4.41 11.74 1.00
C VAL A 105 -3.62 10.46 1.21
N GLN A 106 -2.46 10.53 1.88
CA GLN A 106 -1.62 9.37 2.14
C GLN A 106 -2.34 8.30 2.99
N ARG A 107 -3.14 8.74 3.96
CA ARG A 107 -3.98 7.82 4.74
C ARG A 107 -5.03 7.14 3.86
N TYR A 108 -5.66 7.86 2.95
CA TYR A 108 -6.64 7.31 2.01
C TYR A 108 -6.02 6.30 1.04
N LEU A 109 -4.81 6.58 0.55
CA LEU A 109 -4.04 5.63 -0.23
C LEU A 109 -3.74 4.34 0.56
N LYS A 110 -3.30 4.45 1.82
CA LYS A 110 -3.04 3.27 2.68
C LYS A 110 -4.31 2.47 3.01
N GLN A 111 -5.46 3.14 3.05
CA GLN A 111 -6.77 2.52 3.29
C GLN A 111 -7.37 1.90 2.01
N GLY A 112 -6.75 2.10 0.84
CA GLY A 112 -7.24 1.58 -0.44
C GLY A 112 -8.38 2.39 -1.06
N HIS A 113 -8.67 3.59 -0.55
CA HIS A 113 -9.67 4.49 -1.14
C HIS A 113 -9.19 5.18 -2.43
N GLN A 114 -7.89 5.09 -2.70
CA GLN A 114 -7.23 5.53 -3.93
C GLN A 114 -6.16 4.51 -4.27
N ARG A 115 -5.79 4.42 -5.55
CA ARG A 115 -4.69 3.59 -6.02
C ARG A 115 -3.69 4.39 -6.83
N ARG A 116 -2.43 3.98 -6.78
CA ARG A 116 -1.39 4.47 -7.67
C ARG A 116 -1.36 3.59 -8.92
N TYR A 117 -1.49 4.20 -10.09
CA TYR A 117 -1.34 3.54 -11.37
C TYR A 117 -0.10 4.06 -12.09
N SER A 118 0.74 3.15 -12.60
CA SER A 118 1.95 3.49 -13.37
C SER A 118 1.72 3.13 -14.82
N ASN A 119 1.70 4.14 -15.69
CA ASN A 119 1.47 3.96 -17.12
C ASN A 119 2.82 4.00 -17.86
N ASN A 120 3.41 2.83 -18.14
CA ASN A 120 4.68 2.66 -18.83
C ASN A 120 4.50 2.30 -20.31
N ILE A 121 5.17 3.01 -21.22
CA ILE A 121 5.23 2.60 -22.63
C ILE A 121 6.28 1.49 -22.82
N LYS A 122 5.84 0.23 -22.90
CA LYS A 122 6.73 -0.93 -23.16
C LYS A 122 7.29 -0.91 -24.59
N THR A 123 8.52 -1.38 -24.77
CA THR A 123 9.11 -1.64 -26.09
C THR A 123 8.82 -3.06 -26.52
N TYR A 124 8.40 -3.25 -27.77
CA TYR A 124 8.16 -4.56 -28.35
C TYR A 124 9.49 -5.17 -28.83
N LEU A 125 9.86 -6.36 -28.32
CA LEU A 125 11.04 -7.11 -28.77
C LEU A 125 10.56 -8.33 -29.56
N THR A 126 11.03 -8.46 -30.80
CA THR A 126 10.82 -9.65 -31.63
C THR A 126 11.76 -10.78 -31.19
N GLU A 127 11.45 -12.02 -31.56
CA GLU A 127 12.34 -13.16 -31.29
C GLU A 127 13.72 -12.98 -31.95
N ALA A 128 13.76 -12.43 -33.17
CA ALA A 128 15.01 -12.10 -33.85
C ALA A 128 15.87 -11.12 -33.03
N ASN A 129 15.26 -10.08 -32.43
CA ASN A 129 15.98 -9.14 -31.58
C ASN A 129 16.52 -9.82 -30.32
N LYS A 130 15.83 -10.83 -29.78
CA LYS A 130 16.31 -11.60 -28.62
C LYS A 130 17.52 -12.46 -29.01
N THR A 131 17.44 -13.18 -30.14
CA THR A 131 18.54 -14.02 -30.63
C THR A 131 19.78 -13.20 -30.94
N ALA A 132 19.64 -12.06 -31.62
CA ALA A 132 20.77 -11.18 -31.92
C ALA A 132 21.45 -10.65 -30.65
N ARG A 133 20.67 -10.29 -29.63
CA ARG A 133 21.23 -9.85 -28.33
C ARG A 133 21.95 -10.99 -27.60
N LEU A 134 21.41 -12.20 -27.66
CA LEU A 134 22.06 -13.36 -27.06
C LEU A 134 23.39 -13.67 -27.76
N GLN A 135 23.41 -13.67 -29.09
CA GLN A 135 24.63 -13.87 -29.87
C GLN A 135 25.71 -12.85 -29.49
N TRP A 136 25.33 -11.57 -29.42
CA TRP A 136 26.25 -10.52 -28.99
C TRP A 136 26.83 -10.77 -27.60
N CYS A 137 26.01 -11.19 -26.63
CA CYS A 137 26.52 -11.52 -25.28
C CYS A 137 27.52 -12.69 -25.30
N VAL A 138 27.29 -13.70 -26.15
CA VAL A 138 28.20 -14.83 -26.31
C VAL A 138 29.52 -14.39 -26.96
N ASP A 139 29.46 -13.54 -27.98
CA ASP A 139 30.64 -13.02 -28.68
C ASP A 139 31.52 -12.13 -27.79
N MET A 140 30.95 -11.58 -26.70
CA MET A 140 31.67 -10.77 -25.71
C MET A 140 32.42 -11.60 -24.67
N LEU A 141 32.28 -12.93 -24.67
CA LEU A 141 33.08 -13.81 -23.81
C LEU A 141 34.50 -14.00 -24.37
N GLU A 142 35.48 -14.11 -23.49
CA GLU A 142 36.86 -14.47 -23.84
C GLU A 142 36.89 -15.96 -24.22
N PRO A 143 37.27 -16.33 -25.47
CA PRO A 143 37.26 -17.72 -25.92
C PRO A 143 38.04 -18.68 -25.01
N ASP A 144 39.16 -18.20 -24.47
CA ASP A 144 40.06 -18.98 -23.62
C ASP A 144 39.50 -19.24 -22.21
N SER A 145 38.46 -18.50 -21.80
CA SER A 145 37.86 -18.58 -20.47
C SER A 145 36.59 -19.43 -20.40
N LEU A 146 36.08 -19.90 -21.55
CA LEU A 146 34.77 -20.53 -21.68
C LEU A 146 34.61 -21.85 -20.88
N HIS A 147 35.70 -22.58 -20.66
CA HIS A 147 35.66 -23.94 -20.10
C HIS A 147 35.69 -24.00 -18.56
N ASP A 148 36.31 -23.02 -17.89
CA ASP A 148 36.50 -23.04 -16.45
C ASP A 148 35.73 -21.91 -15.74
N ASP A 149 36.00 -20.65 -16.10
CA ASP A 149 35.38 -19.46 -15.53
C ASP A 149 35.18 -18.40 -16.63
N PRO A 150 33.98 -18.32 -17.25
CA PRO A 150 33.76 -17.47 -18.42
C PRO A 150 33.85 -15.99 -18.04
N ARG A 151 34.83 -15.30 -18.63
CA ARG A 151 35.06 -13.87 -18.46
C ARG A 151 34.63 -13.10 -19.70
N PHE A 152 34.14 -11.89 -19.49
CA PHE A 152 33.89 -10.96 -20.60
C PHE A 152 35.20 -10.31 -21.03
N LYS A 153 35.30 -10.01 -22.33
CA LYS A 153 36.38 -9.18 -22.89
C LYS A 153 36.47 -7.87 -22.12
N SER A 154 37.69 -7.40 -21.90
CA SER A 154 37.95 -6.20 -21.09
C SER A 154 37.54 -4.89 -21.77
N LEU A 155 37.40 -4.89 -23.11
CA LEU A 155 36.92 -3.77 -23.94
C LEU A 155 37.70 -2.46 -23.71
N PHE A 156 38.99 -2.55 -23.37
CA PHE A 156 39.85 -1.39 -23.12
C PHE A 156 40.22 -0.59 -24.37
N ASP A 157 40.07 -1.20 -25.53
CA ASP A 157 40.24 -0.63 -26.87
C ASP A 157 38.93 -0.12 -27.50
N HIS A 158 37.83 -0.15 -26.74
CA HIS A 158 36.52 0.28 -27.22
C HIS A 158 36.16 1.68 -26.72
N ILE A 159 35.78 2.54 -27.64
CA ILE A 159 35.14 3.82 -27.33
C ILE A 159 33.64 3.63 -27.43
N TYR A 160 32.92 3.86 -26.33
CA TYR A 160 31.47 3.78 -26.30
C TYR A 160 30.88 5.11 -26.69
N ILE A 161 30.20 5.14 -27.82
CA ILE A 161 29.40 6.28 -28.25
C ILE A 161 27.94 5.91 -28.00
N ASP A 162 27.24 6.71 -27.20
CA ASP A 162 25.82 6.54 -26.97
C ASP A 162 25.06 7.82 -27.30
N GLU A 163 23.91 7.65 -27.93
CA GLU A 163 22.94 8.71 -28.16
C GLU A 163 21.81 8.59 -27.16
N LYS A 164 21.79 9.52 -26.19
CA LYS A 164 20.71 9.59 -25.22
C LYS A 164 19.65 10.59 -25.66
N TRP A 165 18.47 10.06 -26.01
CA TRP A 165 17.28 10.87 -26.27
C TRP A 165 16.52 11.16 -24.97
N PHE A 166 16.47 12.43 -24.57
CA PHE A 166 15.59 12.94 -23.52
C PHE A 166 14.28 13.41 -24.15
N PHE A 167 13.17 13.00 -23.57
CA PHE A 167 11.84 13.28 -24.12
C PHE A 167 11.27 14.45 -23.34
N LEU A 168 10.70 15.43 -24.05
CA LEU A 168 10.08 16.59 -23.39
C LEU A 168 8.89 16.16 -22.51
N THR A 169 8.21 15.08 -22.90
CA THR A 169 7.19 14.41 -22.08
C THR A 169 7.70 13.11 -21.49
N ARG A 170 7.24 12.79 -20.27
CA ARG A 170 7.67 11.60 -19.54
C ARG A 170 7.11 10.34 -20.20
N LYS A 171 8.00 9.36 -20.47
CA LYS A 171 7.64 8.04 -21.01
C LYS A 171 6.78 7.21 -20.07
N SER A 172 6.86 7.49 -18.78
CA SER A 172 6.04 6.89 -17.74
C SER A 172 5.50 7.98 -16.84
N GLU A 173 4.20 7.90 -16.58
CA GLU A 173 3.53 8.79 -15.63
C GLU A 173 2.80 7.95 -14.61
N ASN A 174 2.83 8.44 -13.37
CA ASN A 174 2.05 7.88 -12.29
C ASN A 174 0.80 8.74 -12.13
N TYR A 175 -0.33 8.10 -11.88
CA TYR A 175 -1.57 8.79 -11.55
C TYR A 175 -2.18 8.20 -10.28
N TYR A 176 -2.73 9.07 -9.44
CA TYR A 176 -3.63 8.68 -8.36
C TYR A 176 -5.06 8.66 -8.87
N LEU A 177 -5.67 7.49 -8.82
CA LEU A 177 -7.00 7.21 -9.35
C LEU A 177 -7.90 6.67 -8.23
N LEU A 178 -9.20 6.77 -8.43
CA LEU A 178 -10.13 6.00 -7.61
C LEU A 178 -10.04 4.50 -7.96
N PRO A 179 -10.40 3.60 -7.03
CA PRO A 179 -10.33 2.15 -7.27
C PRO A 179 -11.19 1.68 -8.44
N ASP A 180 -12.31 2.37 -8.67
CA ASP A 180 -13.33 2.14 -9.68
C ASP A 180 -13.18 3.05 -10.92
N GLU A 181 -12.08 3.79 -11.02
CA GLU A 181 -11.80 4.63 -12.19
C GLU A 181 -11.03 3.86 -13.26
N ASP A 182 -11.48 4.03 -14.51
CA ASP A 182 -10.83 3.47 -15.69
C ASP A 182 -9.40 3.98 -15.83
N GLU A 183 -8.54 3.09 -16.31
CA GLU A 183 -7.13 3.42 -16.44
C GLU A 183 -6.93 4.42 -17.58
N PRO A 184 -6.28 5.56 -17.31
CA PRO A 184 -6.06 6.57 -18.33
C PRO A 184 -5.19 5.98 -19.44
N HIS A 185 -5.78 5.85 -20.61
CA HIS A 185 -5.09 5.32 -21.78
C HIS A 185 -4.22 6.40 -22.41
N ARG A 186 -2.93 6.11 -22.58
CA ARG A 186 -1.98 6.97 -23.28
C ARG A 186 -1.52 6.26 -24.54
N SER A 187 -2.04 6.67 -25.68
CA SER A 187 -1.55 6.25 -26.99
C SER A 187 -0.69 7.33 -27.62
N CYS A 188 0.46 6.92 -28.16
CA CYS A 188 1.19 7.71 -29.14
C CYS A 188 1.45 6.81 -30.35
N LYS A 189 1.25 7.34 -31.58
CA LYS A 189 1.44 6.60 -32.83
C LYS A 189 2.84 5.97 -32.95
N SER A 190 3.85 6.69 -32.47
CA SER A 190 5.19 6.19 -32.25
C SER A 190 5.86 7.05 -31.18
N LYS A 191 6.75 6.46 -30.39
CA LYS A 191 7.61 7.24 -29.48
C LYS A 191 8.37 8.33 -30.25
N ASN A 192 8.61 8.16 -31.56
CA ASN A 192 9.43 9.02 -32.41
C ASN A 192 8.83 10.42 -32.67
N TYR A 193 7.53 10.59 -32.45
CA TYR A 193 6.87 11.90 -32.63
C TYR A 193 6.88 12.78 -31.37
N ILE A 194 7.36 12.25 -30.24
CA ILE A 194 7.56 13.07 -29.05
C ILE A 194 8.80 13.94 -29.28
N THR A 195 8.71 15.24 -29.03
CA THR A 195 9.87 16.15 -29.07
C THR A 195 10.97 15.61 -28.17
N ARG A 196 12.16 15.41 -28.75
CA ARG A 196 13.32 14.89 -28.03
C ARG A 196 14.50 15.82 -28.17
N LEU A 197 15.31 15.86 -27.12
CA LEU A 197 16.65 16.42 -27.13
C LEU A 197 17.63 15.25 -27.17
N MET A 198 18.56 15.29 -28.12
CA MET A 198 19.62 14.30 -28.22
C MET A 198 20.85 14.81 -27.48
N PHE A 199 21.44 13.96 -26.65
CA PHE A 199 22.77 14.16 -26.12
C PHE A 199 23.65 13.04 -26.62
N LEU A 200 24.70 13.40 -27.36
CA LEU A 200 25.75 12.47 -27.73
C LEU A 200 26.75 12.42 -26.56
N CYS A 201 27.00 11.22 -26.05
CA CYS A 201 27.98 10.99 -25.01
C CYS A 201 29.02 10.01 -25.53
N VAL A 202 30.29 10.32 -25.28
CA VAL A 202 31.40 9.43 -25.58
C VAL A 202 32.05 9.05 -24.25
N SER A 203 32.15 7.76 -23.99
CA SER A 203 32.85 7.20 -22.85
C SER A 203 33.99 6.33 -23.36
N ALA A 204 35.21 6.80 -23.13
CA ALA A 204 36.41 6.03 -23.32
C ALA A 204 37.10 5.84 -21.96
N ARG A 205 37.87 4.76 -21.84
CA ARG A 205 38.77 4.61 -20.72
C ARG A 205 39.91 5.63 -20.89
N PRO A 206 40.22 6.45 -19.87
CA PRO A 206 41.36 7.35 -19.95
C PRO A 206 42.66 6.57 -20.13
N TRP A 207 43.52 7.01 -21.04
CA TRP A 207 44.89 6.51 -21.15
C TRP A 207 45.87 7.59 -20.68
N PHE A 208 47.05 7.15 -20.25
CA PHE A 208 48.10 8.03 -19.76
C PHE A 208 49.30 7.99 -20.70
N GLU A 209 49.67 9.15 -21.22
CA GLU A 209 50.91 9.33 -21.98
C GLU A 209 51.78 10.35 -21.24
N ASN A 210 52.98 9.96 -20.84
CA ASN A 210 53.92 10.80 -20.07
C ASN A 210 53.33 11.45 -18.80
N GLY A 211 52.42 10.75 -18.11
CA GLY A 211 51.77 11.24 -16.90
C GLY A 211 50.58 12.18 -17.13
N VAL A 212 50.23 12.47 -18.38
CA VAL A 212 49.04 13.26 -18.75
C VAL A 212 47.88 12.31 -19.09
N CYS A 213 46.73 12.54 -18.46
CA CYS A 213 45.49 11.81 -18.72
C CYS A 213 44.81 12.35 -19.99
N ILE A 214 44.53 11.47 -20.95
CA ILE A 214 43.87 11.77 -22.22
C ILE A 214 42.58 10.93 -22.29
N PHE A 215 41.51 11.54 -22.80
CA PHE A 215 40.18 10.94 -22.97
C PHE A 215 39.78 10.89 -24.44
#